data_AF-A0A8K0CYJ4-F1
#
_entry.id   AF-A0A8K0CYJ4-F1
#
_cell.length_a   1.000
_cell.length_b   1.000
_cell.length_c   1.000
_cell.angle_alpha   90.00
_cell.angle_beta   90.00
_cell.angle_gamma   90.00
#
_symmetry.space_group_name_H-M   'P 1'
#
loop_
_entity.id
_entity.type
_entity.pdbx_description
1 polymer ?
#
loop_
_entity_poly.entity_id
_entity_poly.type
_entity_poly.pdbx_seq_one_letter_code
_entity_poly.pdbx_strand_id
1 'polypeptide(L)'
;MTNVLLHLILIINLLNYLSCTDISAPETRILQGALRGQFLTTSNNRKISAFTAIPYAEPPVGDLRFEPPRPPSAWSGILNASQSHPICPQLWAVPGGTEPRGDENCLYLNVYTPQVIAF
;
A
#
# COMPACT_ATOMS: atom_id res chain seq x y z
N MET A 1 45.41 15.84 -20.35
CA MET A 1 44.99 15.88 -18.92
C MET A 1 43.68 16.65 -18.71
N THR A 2 43.35 17.64 -19.54
CA THR A 2 42.14 18.48 -19.44
C THR A 2 40.83 17.77 -19.78
N ASN A 3 40.80 16.87 -20.77
CA ASN A 3 39.57 16.16 -21.17
C ASN A 3 39.02 15.21 -20.10
N VAL A 4 39.89 14.60 -19.28
CA VAL A 4 39.47 13.68 -18.22
C VAL A 4 38.71 14.43 -17.12
N LEU A 5 39.19 15.63 -16.76
CA LEU A 5 38.56 16.48 -15.76
C LEU A 5 37.18 17.00 -16.24
N LEU A 6 37.07 17.35 -17.52
CA LEU A 6 35.82 17.83 -18.12
C LEU A 6 34.75 16.73 -18.15
N HIS A 7 35.12 15.50 -18.53
CA HIS A 7 34.21 14.36 -18.47
C HIS A 7 33.80 14.01 -17.04
N LEU A 8 34.72 14.12 -16.07
CA LEU A 8 34.41 13.86 -14.66
C LEU A 8 33.39 14.87 -14.12
N ILE A 9 33.55 16.16 -14.45
CA ILE A 9 32.59 17.21 -14.07
C ILE A 9 31.24 16.97 -14.75
N LEU A 10 31.22 16.58 -16.03
CA LEU A 10 29.98 16.26 -16.75
C LEU A 10 29.24 15.07 -16.11
N ILE A 11 29.97 14.02 -15.74
CA ILE A 11 29.42 12.83 -15.07
C ILE A 11 28.90 13.19 -13.68
N ILE A 12 29.63 13.98 -12.89
CA ILE A 12 29.18 14.43 -11.56
C ILE A 12 27.91 15.27 -11.66
N ASN A 13 27.81 16.16 -12.65
CA ASN A 13 26.57 16.92 -12.88
C ASN A 13 25.41 15.99 -13.29
N LEU A 14 25.66 15.03 -14.19
CA LEU A 14 24.66 14.05 -14.60
C LEU A 14 24.17 13.18 -13.43
N LEU A 15 25.08 12.76 -12.54
CA LEU A 15 24.77 12.00 -11.33
C LEU A 15 23.96 12.83 -10.32
N ASN A 16 24.20 14.14 -10.21
CA ASN A 16 23.39 15.03 -9.36
C ASN A 16 21.95 15.19 -9.90
N TYR A 17 21.72 15.11 -11.21
CA TYR A 17 20.37 15.12 -11.81
C TYR A 17 19.59 13.82 -11.62
N LEU A 18 20.25 12.72 -11.27
CA LEU A 18 19.62 11.41 -10.97
C LEU A 18 19.18 11.30 -9.49
N SER A 19 19.36 12.35 -8.70
CA SER A 19 18.90 12.40 -7.30
C SER A 19 17.36 12.39 -7.27
N CYS A 20 16.77 11.20 -7.22
CA CYS A 20 15.35 11.06 -6.93
C CYS A 20 15.15 11.49 -5.48
N THR A 21 14.49 12.62 -5.26
CA THR A 21 13.99 12.98 -3.93
C THR A 21 12.87 12.01 -3.60
N ASP A 22 13.21 10.90 -2.96
CA ASP A 22 12.26 9.91 -2.48
C ASP A 22 11.47 10.59 -1.34
N ILE A 23 10.26 11.05 -1.62
CA ILE A 23 9.33 11.46 -0.56
C ILE A 23 9.01 10.16 0.17
N SER A 24 9.70 9.92 1.28
CA SER A 24 9.55 8.68 2.03
C SER A 24 8.08 8.50 2.40
N ALA A 25 7.50 7.41 1.90
CA ALA A 25 6.12 7.03 2.19
C ALA A 25 5.93 6.81 3.70
N PRO A 26 4.72 7.00 4.26
CA PRO A 26 4.50 6.76 5.68
C PRO A 26 4.71 5.28 6.01
N GLU A 27 5.56 5.00 6.99
CA GLU A 27 5.82 3.65 7.49
C GLU A 27 5.41 3.50 8.94
N THR A 28 4.92 2.31 9.30
CA THR A 28 4.60 1.96 10.69
C THR A 28 4.79 0.46 10.92
N ARG A 29 4.71 0.03 12.18
CA ARG A 29 4.83 -1.38 12.57
C ARG A 29 3.61 -1.80 13.38
N ILE A 30 3.03 -2.93 13.00
CA ILE A 30 1.97 -3.63 13.73
C ILE A 30 2.47 -5.01 14.17
N LEU A 31 1.65 -5.75 14.91
CA LEU A 31 2.03 -7.07 15.46
C LEU A 31 2.48 -8.06 14.37
N GLN A 32 1.85 -8.00 13.19
CA GLN A 32 2.11 -8.90 12.07
C GLN A 32 3.33 -8.52 11.23
N GLY A 33 3.80 -7.27 11.30
CA GLY A 33 4.93 -6.80 10.50
C GLY A 33 4.93 -5.30 10.23
N ALA A 34 5.90 -4.86 9.41
CA ALA A 34 6.01 -3.46 9.00
C ALA A 34 5.09 -3.17 7.79
N LEU A 35 4.57 -1.95 7.72
CA LEU A 35 3.69 -1.45 6.68
C LEU A 35 4.30 -0.20 6.04
N ARG A 36 4.16 -0.08 4.73
CA ARG A 36 4.41 1.16 3.98
C ARG A 36 3.12 1.60 3.30
N GLY A 37 2.59 2.74 3.72
CA GLY A 37 1.39 3.34 3.15
C GLY A 37 1.69 4.33 2.03
N GLN A 38 0.79 5.28 1.83
CA GLN A 38 0.96 6.42 0.95
C GLN A 38 0.40 7.69 1.59
N PHE A 39 0.87 8.85 1.13
CA PHE A 39 0.22 10.11 1.47
C PHE A 39 -0.93 10.39 0.52
N LEU A 40 -2.09 10.76 1.06
CA LEU A 40 -3.24 11.24 0.29
C LEU A 40 -3.55 12.68 0.67
N THR A 41 -4.22 13.39 -0.24
CA THR A 41 -4.76 14.73 0.01
C THR A 41 -6.28 14.65 0.03
N THR A 42 -6.89 15.09 1.12
CA THR A 42 -8.35 15.15 1.26
C THR A 42 -8.95 16.26 0.38
N SER A 43 -10.28 16.26 0.23
CA SER A 43 -11.01 17.32 -0.49
C SER A 43 -10.82 18.73 0.09
N ASN A 44 -10.44 18.85 1.36
CA ASN A 44 -10.10 20.12 2.02
C ASN A 44 -8.58 20.39 2.10
N ASN A 45 -7.79 19.81 1.18
CA ASN A 45 -6.34 20.01 1.05
C ASN A 45 -5.52 19.64 2.29
N ARG A 46 -5.97 18.67 3.09
CA ARG A 46 -5.18 18.13 4.20
C ARG A 46 -4.42 16.90 3.75
N LYS A 47 -3.11 16.89 4.02
CA LYS A 47 -2.27 15.70 3.85
C LYS A 47 -2.60 14.70 4.96
N ILE A 48 -2.84 13.44 4.58
CA ILE A 48 -3.08 12.33 5.50
C ILE A 48 -2.18 11.15 5.11
N SER A 49 -1.89 10.28 6.05
CA SER A 49 -1.28 8.97 5.81
C SER A 49 -2.38 7.93 5.63
N ALA A 50 -2.29 7.15 4.56
CA ALA A 50 -3.23 6.10 4.22
C ALA A 50 -2.48 4.77 4.13
N PHE A 51 -2.97 3.77 4.87
CA PHE A 51 -2.54 2.39 4.80
C PHE A 51 -3.72 1.56 4.33
N THR A 52 -3.68 1.09 3.10
CA THR A 52 -4.75 0.35 2.44
C THR A 52 -4.36 -1.11 2.23
N ALA A 53 -5.37 -1.97 2.07
CA ALA A 53 -5.18 -3.41 1.86
C ALA A 53 -4.36 -4.11 2.96
N ILE A 54 -4.57 -3.75 4.24
CA ILE A 54 -3.97 -4.46 5.37
C ILE A 54 -4.78 -5.74 5.64
N PRO A 55 -4.20 -6.94 5.56
CA PRO A 55 -4.92 -8.17 5.88
C PRO A 55 -5.22 -8.24 7.38
N TYR A 56 -6.47 -8.50 7.75
CA TYR A 56 -6.86 -8.69 9.14
C TYR A 56 -7.24 -10.14 9.48
N ALA A 57 -7.25 -11.02 8.49
CA ALA A 57 -7.48 -12.45 8.62
C ALA A 57 -6.84 -13.22 7.46
N GLU A 58 -6.72 -14.54 7.58
CA GLU A 58 -6.39 -15.43 6.45
C GLU A 58 -7.51 -15.38 5.38
N PRO A 59 -7.18 -15.57 4.08
CA PRO A 59 -8.18 -15.62 3.02
C PRO A 59 -9.22 -16.73 3.31
N PRO A 60 -10.54 -16.42 3.36
CA PRO A 60 -11.58 -17.37 3.73
C PRO A 60 -12.00 -18.24 2.53
N VAL A 61 -11.03 -18.84 1.85
CA VAL A 61 -11.21 -19.65 0.63
C VAL A 61 -10.99 -21.13 0.90
N GLY A 62 -11.48 -22.00 0.00
CA GLY A 62 -11.33 -23.45 0.13
C GLY A 62 -11.94 -23.96 1.44
N ASP A 63 -11.16 -24.70 2.22
CA ASP A 63 -11.60 -25.30 3.49
C ASP A 63 -11.87 -24.25 4.59
N LEU A 64 -11.46 -22.99 4.40
CA LEU A 64 -11.77 -21.88 5.33
C LEU A 64 -13.10 -21.19 5.01
N ARG A 65 -13.75 -21.56 3.91
CA ARG A 65 -15.02 -20.94 3.52
C ARG A 65 -16.11 -21.30 4.54
N PHE A 66 -16.83 -20.27 5.01
CA PHE A 66 -17.89 -20.37 6.04
C PHE A 66 -17.41 -20.71 7.46
N GLU A 67 -16.10 -20.81 7.67
CA GLU A 67 -15.50 -20.96 8.99
C GLU A 67 -15.27 -19.58 9.65
N PRO A 68 -15.12 -19.52 10.99
CA PRO A 68 -14.68 -18.31 11.66
C PRO A 68 -13.32 -17.82 11.11
N PRO A 69 -13.12 -16.50 10.96
CA PRO A 69 -11.88 -15.95 10.41
C PRO A 69 -10.70 -16.29 11.31
N ARG A 70 -9.58 -16.69 10.69
CA ARG A 70 -8.32 -16.97 11.38
C ARG A 70 -7.40 -15.74 11.33
N PRO A 71 -6.59 -15.47 12.38
CA PRO A 71 -5.64 -14.37 12.36
C PRO A 71 -4.69 -14.44 11.16
N PRO A 72 -4.32 -13.31 10.56
CA PRO A 72 -3.45 -13.30 9.39
C PRO A 72 -2.04 -13.73 9.79
N SER A 73 -1.36 -14.42 8.86
CA SER A 73 0.06 -14.74 9.01
C SER A 73 0.91 -13.47 9.12
N ALA A 74 1.94 -13.51 9.96
CA ALA A 74 2.96 -12.48 9.98
C ALA A 74 3.77 -12.50 8.67
N TRP A 75 4.34 -11.35 8.28
CA TRP A 75 5.17 -11.23 7.09
C TRP A 75 6.57 -10.71 7.42
N SER A 76 7.55 -11.15 6.62
CA SER A 76 8.90 -10.61 6.63
C SER A 76 9.00 -9.35 5.76
N GLY A 77 9.86 -8.41 6.15
CA GLY A 77 10.05 -7.16 5.41
C GLY A 77 8.92 -6.16 5.65
N ILE A 78 8.66 -5.33 4.63
CA ILE A 78 7.63 -4.27 4.69
C ILE A 78 6.53 -4.62 3.68
N LEU A 79 5.30 -4.75 4.18
CA LEU A 79 4.12 -4.94 3.33
C LEU A 79 3.76 -3.60 2.67
N ASN A 80 3.52 -3.65 1.36
CA ASN A 80 3.05 -2.49 0.60
C ASN A 80 1.54 -2.28 0.85
N ALA A 81 1.22 -1.41 1.80
CA ALA A 81 -0.13 -1.03 2.21
C ALA A 81 -0.58 0.25 1.50
N SER A 82 -0.37 0.36 0.19
CA SER A 82 -0.87 1.47 -0.65
C SER A 82 -1.75 0.99 -1.80
N GLN A 83 -2.09 -0.29 -1.81
CA GLN A 83 -2.82 -0.95 -2.90
C GLN A 83 -4.33 -1.00 -2.62
N SER A 84 -5.11 -1.16 -3.69
CA SER A 84 -6.51 -1.56 -3.57
C SER A 84 -6.59 -3.06 -3.23
N HIS A 85 -7.71 -3.45 -2.62
CA HIS A 85 -8.05 -4.84 -2.38
C HIS A 85 -9.42 -5.16 -3.01
N PRO A 86 -9.71 -6.44 -3.30
CA PRO A 86 -11.03 -6.85 -3.77
C PRO A 86 -12.13 -6.53 -2.76
N ILE A 87 -13.33 -6.27 -3.25
CA ILE A 87 -14.56 -6.31 -2.44
C ILE A 87 -14.98 -7.76 -2.24
N CYS A 88 -15.70 -8.02 -1.15
CA CYS A 88 -16.30 -9.34 -0.95
C CYS A 88 -17.40 -9.64 -1.98
N PRO A 89 -17.67 -10.93 -2.27
CA PRO A 89 -18.64 -11.34 -3.26
C PRO A 89 -20.02 -10.75 -2.96
N GLN A 90 -20.60 -10.03 -3.91
CA GLN A 90 -21.92 -9.42 -3.79
C GLN A 90 -22.56 -9.24 -5.17
N LEU A 91 -23.89 -9.10 -5.19
CA LEU A 91 -24.62 -8.70 -6.39
C LEU A 91 -24.56 -7.19 -6.54
N TRP A 92 -23.98 -6.73 -7.65
CA TRP A 92 -23.88 -5.31 -7.97
C TRP A 92 -25.00 -4.90 -8.92
N ALA A 93 -25.60 -3.73 -8.68
CA ALA A 93 -26.63 -3.18 -9.56
C ALA A 93 -26.01 -2.69 -10.88
N VAL A 94 -26.59 -3.11 -11.99
CA VAL A 94 -26.21 -2.68 -13.36
C VAL A 94 -27.46 -2.32 -14.15
N PRO A 95 -27.34 -1.53 -15.24
CA PRO A 95 -28.48 -1.27 -16.11
C PRO A 95 -29.12 -2.58 -16.59
N GLY A 96 -30.41 -2.78 -16.29
CA GLY A 96 -31.15 -3.97 -16.68
C GLY A 96 -31.05 -5.18 -15.74
N GLY A 97 -30.41 -5.07 -14.57
CA GLY A 97 -30.41 -6.16 -13.58
C GLY A 97 -29.30 -6.07 -12.53
N THR A 98 -28.77 -7.24 -12.16
CA THR A 98 -27.67 -7.38 -11.19
C THR A 98 -26.65 -8.38 -11.69
N GLU A 99 -25.37 -8.14 -11.40
CA GLU A 99 -24.27 -9.06 -11.74
C GLU A 99 -23.40 -9.37 -10.51
N PRO A 100 -22.92 -10.61 -10.35
CA PRO A 100 -22.00 -10.94 -9.27
C PRO A 100 -20.63 -10.28 -9.49
N ARG A 101 -20.08 -9.65 -8.46
CA ARG A 101 -18.73 -9.06 -8.43
C ARG A 101 -18.02 -9.39 -7.11
N GLY A 102 -16.70 -9.30 -7.10
CA GLY A 102 -15.85 -9.46 -5.91
C GLY A 102 -15.00 -10.73 -5.94
N ASP A 103 -14.22 -10.90 -4.89
CA ASP A 103 -13.33 -12.05 -4.65
C ASP A 103 -13.49 -12.51 -3.19
N GLU A 104 -13.40 -13.81 -2.92
CA GLU A 104 -13.51 -14.33 -1.54
C GLU A 104 -12.29 -13.95 -0.69
N ASN A 105 -11.13 -13.69 -1.30
CA ASN A 105 -9.99 -13.06 -0.64
C ASN A 105 -10.21 -11.54 -0.48
N CYS A 106 -11.10 -11.16 0.46
CA CYS A 106 -11.53 -9.78 0.67
C CYS A 106 -11.35 -9.28 2.12
N LEU A 107 -10.75 -10.06 3.02
CA LEU A 107 -10.60 -9.72 4.45
C LEU A 107 -9.44 -8.74 4.70
N TYR A 108 -9.61 -7.53 4.18
CA TYR A 108 -8.68 -6.42 4.29
C TYR A 108 -9.34 -5.19 4.92
N LEU A 109 -8.53 -4.35 5.56
CA LEU A 109 -8.95 -3.06 6.08
C LEU A 109 -8.06 -1.92 5.58
N ASN A 110 -8.59 -0.70 5.68
CA ASN A 110 -7.91 0.53 5.33
C ASN A 110 -7.88 1.45 6.56
N VAL A 111 -6.72 2.03 6.87
CA VAL A 111 -6.51 2.96 7.99
C VAL A 111 -6.02 4.30 7.46
N TYR A 112 -6.64 5.38 7.91
CA TYR A 112 -6.31 6.74 7.53
C TYR A 112 -6.04 7.56 8.80
N THR A 113 -4.92 8.29 8.84
CA THR A 113 -4.54 9.12 9.98
C THR A 113 -3.92 10.45 9.52
N PRO A 114 -4.17 11.59 10.19
CA PRO A 114 -3.47 12.84 9.90
C PRO A 114 -1.94 12.73 10.05
N GLN A 115 -1.49 11.95 11.03
CA GLN A 115 -0.06 11.76 11.33
C GLN A 115 0.19 10.34 11.83
N VAL A 116 1.30 9.76 11.36
CA VAL A 116 1.80 8.49 11.90
C VAL A 116 2.70 8.80 13.07
N ILE A 117 2.46 8.13 14.19
CA ILE A 117 3.39 8.14 15.31
C ILE A 117 4.48 7.13 14.95
N ALA A 118 5.65 7.64 14.56
CA ALA A 118 6.84 6.82 14.36
C ALA A 118 7.34 6.36 15.74
N PHE A 119 7.76 5.10 15.85
CA PHE A 119 8.42 4.55 17.03
C PHE A 119 9.88 5.00 17.09
#